data_AF-A0A2A3ZD11-F1
#
_entry.id   AF-A0A2A3ZD11-F1
#
_cell.length_a   1.000
_cell.length_b   1.000
_cell.length_c   1.000
_cell.angle_alpha   90.00
_cell.angle_beta   90.00
_cell.angle_gamma   90.00
#
_symmetry.space_group_name_H-M   'P 1'
#
loop_
_entity.id
_entity.type
_entity.pdbx_description
1 polymer ?
#
loop_
_entity_poly.entity_id
_entity_poly.type
_entity_poly.pdbx_seq_one_letter_code
_entity_poly.pdbx_strand_id
1 'polypeptide(L)' 'MSENNSASLQPAVINDVQAAEYLGLTTSWLRNNRKSPSAPPFCKLGGRVRYRVESLNEWVRQQEVKY' A
#
# COMPACT_ATOMS: atom_id res chain seq x y z
N MET A 1 -16.24 28.29 11.55
CA MET A 1 -15.60 27.43 12.57
C MET A 1 -16.26 26.07 12.41
N SER A 2 -15.65 25.04 11.84
CA SER A 2 -14.28 24.57 12.08
C SER A 2 -13.70 23.87 10.86
N GLU A 3 -12.58 24.37 10.34
CA GLU A 3 -11.67 23.63 9.47
C GLU A 3 -10.91 22.60 10.30
N ASN A 4 -11.44 21.39 10.42
CA ASN A 4 -10.68 20.26 10.92
C ASN A 4 -9.95 19.58 9.76
N ASN A 5 -9.08 20.31 9.08
CA ASN A 5 -8.11 19.73 8.15
C ASN A 5 -6.88 19.25 8.93
N SER A 6 -7.10 18.31 9.85
CA SER A 6 -6.02 17.46 10.38
C SER A 6 -5.74 16.33 9.38
N ALA A 7 -5.56 16.68 8.10
CA ALA A 7 -4.99 15.75 7.11
C ALA A 7 -3.52 15.58 7.48
N SER A 8 -3.31 14.71 8.46
CA SER A 8 -2.02 14.32 8.99
C SER A 8 -1.04 14.11 7.85
N LEU A 9 0.05 14.86 7.90
CA LEU A 9 1.25 14.74 7.07
C LEU A 9 1.98 13.41 7.36
N GLN A 10 1.27 12.29 7.29
CA GLN A 10 1.92 10.99 7.19
C GLN A 10 2.63 10.98 5.83
N PRO A 11 3.88 10.53 5.73
CA PRO A 11 4.49 10.28 4.44
C PRO A 11 3.59 9.27 3.74
N ALA A 12 2.79 9.75 2.77
CA ALA A 12 1.65 9.01 2.22
C ALA A 12 2.05 7.69 1.53
N VAL A 13 3.35 7.44 1.37
CA VAL A 13 3.89 6.40 0.51
C VAL A 13 5.13 5.72 1.10
N ILE A 14 5.03 4.42 1.35
CA ILE A 14 6.09 3.54 1.81
C ILE A 14 6.77 2.80 0.63
N ASN A 15 7.97 2.26 0.86
CA ASN A 15 8.69 1.48 -0.17
C ASN A 15 8.22 0.01 -0.20
N ASP A 16 8.79 -0.80 -1.11
CA ASP A 16 8.42 -2.20 -1.27
C ASP A 16 8.86 -3.09 -0.10
N VAL A 17 9.95 -2.74 0.59
CA VAL A 17 10.42 -3.43 1.81
C VAL A 17 9.44 -3.22 2.96
N GLN A 18 9.08 -1.97 3.22
CA GLN A 18 8.12 -1.59 4.25
C GLN A 18 6.72 -2.14 3.95
N ALA A 19 6.29 -2.14 2.68
CA ALA A 19 5.01 -2.72 2.31
C ALA A 19 4.98 -4.25 2.52
N ALA A 20 6.08 -4.93 2.24
CA ALA A 20 6.23 -6.36 2.51
C ALA A 20 6.13 -6.65 4.02
N GLU A 21 6.88 -5.92 4.84
CA GLU A 21 6.83 -6.03 6.30
C GLU A 21 5.42 -5.71 6.84
N TYR A 22 4.78 -4.66 6.34
CA TYR A 22 3.44 -4.25 6.74
C TYR A 22 2.38 -5.32 6.47
N LEU A 23 2.47 -5.99 5.32
CA LEU A 23 1.52 -7.03 4.91
C LEU A 23 1.91 -8.43 5.41
N GLY A 24 3.07 -8.59 6.05
CA GLY A 24 3.61 -9.92 6.40
C GLY A 24 4.01 -10.77 5.19
N LEU A 25 4.34 -10.13 4.06
CA LEU A 25 4.71 -10.78 2.80
C LEU A 25 6.20 -10.60 2.50
N THR A 26 6.72 -11.32 1.50
CA THR A 26 8.10 -11.11 1.05
C THR A 26 8.18 -10.03 -0.03
N THR A 27 9.29 -9.28 -0.03
CA THR A 27 9.58 -8.27 -1.07
C THR A 27 9.65 -8.87 -2.46
N SER A 28 10.16 -10.11 -2.56
CA SER A 28 10.21 -10.88 -3.80
C SER A 28 8.80 -11.20 -4.31
N TRP A 29 7.88 -11.62 -3.43
CA TRP A 29 6.48 -11.83 -3.79
C TRP A 29 5.85 -10.55 -4.34
N LEU A 30 6.04 -9.40 -3.67
CA LEU A 30 5.52 -8.13 -4.16
C LEU A 30 6.05 -7.81 -5.55
N ARG A 31 7.38 -7.91 -5.77
CA ARG A 31 8.02 -7.61 -7.07
C ARG A 31 7.54 -8.51 -8.19
N ASN A 32 7.44 -9.81 -7.94
CA ASN A 32 7.00 -10.81 -8.92
C ASN A 32 5.51 -10.67 -9.25
N ASN A 33 4.69 -10.36 -8.25
CA ASN A 33 3.25 -10.22 -8.42
C ASN A 33 2.81 -8.81 -8.83
N ARG A 34 3.71 -7.84 -9.07
CA ARG A 34 3.32 -6.46 -9.47
C ARG A 34 2.36 -6.38 -10.66
N LYS A 35 2.38 -7.37 -11.56
CA LYS A 35 1.49 -7.45 -12.72
C LYS A 35 0.22 -8.26 -12.47
N SER A 36 0.14 -8.95 -11.34
CA SER A 36 -1.00 -9.77 -10.96
C SER A 36 -2.14 -8.87 -10.49
N PRO A 37 -3.39 -9.17 -10.85
CA PRO A 37 -4.57 -8.48 -10.32
C PRO A 37 -4.73 -8.69 -8.80
N SER A 38 -4.05 -9.70 -8.23
CA SER A 38 -4.08 -9.99 -6.80
C SER A 38 -3.05 -9.18 -5.99
N ALA A 39 -2.15 -8.42 -6.64
CA ALA A 39 -1.19 -7.61 -5.90
C ALA A 39 -1.77 -6.27 -5.41
N PRO A 40 -1.26 -5.74 -4.29
CA PRO A 40 -1.68 -4.44 -3.81
C PRO A 40 -1.32 -3.32 -4.80
N PRO A 41 -2.16 -2.27 -4.88
CA PRO A 41 -1.93 -1.14 -5.77
C PRO A 41 -0.63 -0.40 -5.41
N PHE A 42 0.12 -0.01 -6.43
CA PHE A 42 1.37 0.72 -6.29
C PHE A 42 1.38 2.01 -7.12
N CYS A 43 2.11 3.01 -6.64
CA CYS A 43 2.36 4.27 -7.34
C CYS A 43 3.80 4.27 -7.89
N LYS A 44 3.97 4.69 -9.15
CA LYS A 44 5.28 4.99 -9.72
C LYS A 44 5.60 6.46 -9.52
N LEU A 45 6.60 6.77 -8.70
CA LEU A 45 7.03 8.13 -8.40
C LEU A 45 8.51 8.26 -8.79
N GLY A 46 8.81 9.03 -9.84
CA GLY A 46 10.18 9.25 -10.31
C GLY A 46 10.94 7.96 -10.65
N GLY A 47 10.26 6.97 -11.24
CA GLY A 47 10.84 5.66 -11.57
C GLY A 47 10.92 4.68 -10.39
N ARG A 48 10.57 5.11 -9.17
CA ARG A 48 10.54 4.24 -7.97
C ARG A 48 9.12 3.77 -7.70
N VAL A 49 9.00 2.51 -7.28
CA VAL A 49 7.73 1.92 -6.85
C VAL A 49 7.50 2.25 -5.38
N ARG A 50 6.32 2.77 -5.08
CA ARG A 50 5.89 3.13 -3.73
C ARG A 50 4.45 2.65 -3.50
N TYR A 51 4.10 2.42 -2.25
CA TYR A 51 2.78 1.95 -1.84
C TYR A 51 2.16 2.96 -0.89
N ARG A 52 0.90 3.34 -1.12
CA ARG A 52 0.19 4.15 -0.12
C ARG A 52 -0.35 3.24 0.96
N VAL A 53 -0.14 3.61 2.21
CA VAL A 53 -0.64 2.83 3.36
C VAL A 53 -2.16 2.69 3.30
N GLU A 54 -2.89 3.75 2.95
CA GLU A 54 -4.34 3.70 2.77
C GLU A 54 -4.77 2.71 1.69
N SER A 55 -4.06 2.68 0.56
CA SER A 55 -4.37 1.75 -0.53
C SER A 55 -4.01 0.31 -0.18
N LEU A 56 -2.98 0.10 0.65
CA LEU A 56 -2.67 -1.22 1.22
C LEU A 56 -3.80 -1.69 2.14
N ASN A 57 -4.29 -0.82 3.02
CA ASN A 57 -5.39 -1.14 3.94
C ASN A 57 -6.67 -1.49 3.18
N GLU A 58 -7.03 -0.69 2.18
CA GLU A 58 -8.19 -0.96 1.34
C GLU A 58 -8.04 -2.28 0.58
N TRP A 59 -6.84 -2.58 0.07
CA TRP A 59 -6.56 -3.85 -0.57
C TRP A 59 -6.70 -5.03 0.40
N VAL A 60 -6.15 -4.94 1.62
CA VAL A 60 -6.30 -5.97 2.65
C VAL A 60 -7.79 -6.21 2.93
N ARG A 61 -8.56 -5.14 3.11
CA ARG A 61 -10.01 -5.19 3.32
C ARG A 61 -10.75 -5.88 2.18
N GLN A 62 -10.33 -5.68 0.93
CA GLN A 62 -10.90 -6.37 -0.23
C GLN A 62 -10.54 -7.87 -0.28
N GLN A 63 -9.42 -8.27 0.34
CA GLN A 63 -9.03 -9.68 0.47
C GLN A 63 -9.68 -10.37 1.67
N GLU A 64 -10.28 -9.63 2.61
CA GLU A 64 -10.99 -10.22 3.76
C GLU A 64 -12.20 -11.02 3.27
N VAL A 65 -12.06 -12.35 3.25
CA VAL A 65 -13.17 -13.26 3.02
C VAL A 65 -13.91 -13.45 4.34
N LYS A 66 -15.14 -12.95 4.40
CA LYS A 66 -16.02 -13.16 5.56
C LYS A 66 -16.68 -14.54 5.43
N TYR A 67 -16.33 -15.45 6.33
CA TYR A 67 -17.01 -16.74 6.50
C TYR A 67 -18.24 -16.59 7.39
#